data_AF-A0A7Y2K4A9-F1
#
_entry.id   AF-A0A7Y2K4A9-F1
#
_cell.length_a   1.000
_cell.length_b   1.000
_cell.length_c   1.000
_cell.angle_alpha   90.00
_cell.angle_beta   90.00
_cell.angle_gamma   90.00
#
_symmetry.space_group_name_H-M   'P 1'
#
loop_
_entity.id
_entity.type
_entity.pdbx_description
1 polymer ?
#
loop_
_entity_poly.entity_id
_entity_poly.type
_entity_poly.pdbx_seq_one_letter_code
_entity_poly.pdbx_strand_id
1 'polypeptide(L)'
;MHKYAIQITVADERDGALSGSTLKEASSWGKVETTYEQMVYSEATIALPLIAGYAYHKENWKKREPRNLQKIFEEIKTSSAI
;
A
#
# COMPACT_ATOMS: atom_id res chain seq x y z
N MET A 1 7.89 6.30 8.31
CA MET A 1 8.37 6.01 6.94
C MET A 1 7.68 4.76 6.42
N HIS A 2 6.93 4.84 5.32
CA HIS A 2 6.34 3.66 4.69
C HIS A 2 7.41 2.84 3.98
N LYS A 3 7.52 1.55 4.32
CA LYS A 3 8.53 0.64 3.78
C LYS A 3 8.30 0.26 2.31
N TYR A 4 7.05 0.24 1.87
CA TYR A 4 6.66 -0.12 0.51
C TYR A 4 5.73 0.98 -0.03
N ALA A 5 5.99 1.43 -1.25
CA ALA A 5 5.15 2.42 -1.92
C ALA A 5 5.03 2.11 -3.42
N ILE A 6 3.79 2.09 -3.92
CA ILE A 6 3.50 2.02 -5.36
C ILE A 6 2.53 3.15 -5.64
N GLN A 7 2.91 4.06 -6.53
CA GLN A 7 2.05 5.17 -6.96
C GLN A 7 1.65 4.95 -8.40
N ILE A 8 0.35 4.74 -8.63
CA ILE A 8 -0.24 4.66 -9.96
C ILE A 8 -0.84 6.02 -10.26
N THR A 9 -0.33 6.71 -11.28
CA THR A 9 -0.77 8.07 -11.59
C THR A 9 -0.71 8.35 -13.09
N VAL A 10 -1.58 9.25 -13.53
CA VAL A 10 -1.50 9.90 -14.85
C VAL A 10 -1.06 11.36 -14.72
N ALA A 11 -0.88 11.84 -13.48
CA ALA A 11 -0.47 13.20 -13.21
C ALA A 11 1.00 13.40 -13.58
N ASP A 12 1.28 14.58 -14.12
CA ASP A 12 2.61 15.01 -14.52
C ASP A 12 3.31 15.70 -13.35
N GLU A 13 4.60 15.48 -13.17
CA GLU A 13 5.36 16.12 -12.08
C GLU A 13 5.60 17.63 -12.31
N ARG A 14 5.52 18.09 -13.56
CA ARG A 14 5.88 19.46 -13.95
C ARG A 14 4.95 20.53 -13.40
N ASP A 15 3.72 20.16 -13.04
CA ASP A 15 2.76 21.09 -12.43
C ASP A 15 3.04 21.34 -10.93
N GLY A 16 3.94 20.57 -10.32
CA GLY A 16 4.27 20.66 -8.89
C GLY A 16 3.12 20.29 -7.97
N ALA A 17 2.08 19.63 -8.48
CA ALA A 17 0.92 19.21 -7.70
C ALA A 17 1.21 17.94 -6.90
N LEU A 18 0.52 17.78 -5.78
CA LEU A 18 0.66 16.60 -4.92
C LEU A 18 0.34 15.29 -5.66
N SER A 19 -0.60 15.32 -6.62
CA SER A 19 -1.01 14.14 -7.40
C SER A 19 0.10 13.59 -8.31
N GLY A 20 1.01 14.47 -8.77
CA GLY A 20 2.16 14.13 -9.61
C GLY A 20 3.47 14.01 -8.83
N SER A 21 3.46 14.31 -7.53
CA SER A 21 4.66 14.26 -6.67
C SER A 21 5.34 12.90 -6.74
N THR A 22 6.66 12.91 -6.94
CA THR A 22 7.44 11.68 -7.06
C THR A 22 7.62 11.00 -5.70
N LEU A 23 7.81 9.68 -5.67
CA LEU A 23 8.11 8.98 -4.42
C LEU A 23 9.44 9.44 -3.77
N LYS A 24 10.39 9.93 -4.59
CA LYS A 24 11.61 10.58 -4.11
C LYS A 24 11.32 11.89 -3.37
N GLU A 25 10.42 12.70 -3.91
CA GLU A 25 9.95 13.90 -3.21
C GLU A 25 9.23 13.51 -1.91
N ALA A 26 8.33 12.53 -1.94
CA ALA A 26 7.69 12.04 -0.72
C ALA A 26 8.71 11.52 0.32
N SER A 27 9.82 10.93 -0.13
CA SER A 27 10.92 10.49 0.72
C SER A 27 11.69 11.64 1.36
N SER A 28 11.88 12.77 0.66
CA SER A 28 12.54 13.96 1.23
C SER A 28 11.79 14.52 2.45
N TRP A 29 10.48 14.29 2.52
CA TRP A 29 9.62 14.63 3.66
C TRP A 29 9.53 13.54 4.74
N GLY A 30 10.27 12.44 4.60
CA GLY A 30 10.23 11.32 5.55
C GLY A 30 8.95 10.47 5.49
N LYS A 31 8.18 10.54 4.40
CA LYS A 31 6.94 9.77 4.23
C LYS A 31 7.21 8.36 3.71
N VAL A 32 8.13 8.20 2.75
CA VAL A 32 8.39 6.95 2.01
C VAL A 32 9.86 6.55 2.08
N GLU A 33 10.12 5.25 2.28
CA GLU A 33 11.46 4.65 2.19
C GLU A 33 11.78 4.31 0.72
N THR A 34 12.99 4.62 0.26
CA THR A 34 13.41 4.42 -1.14
C THR A 34 13.74 2.97 -1.49
N THR A 35 13.77 2.06 -0.50
CA THR A 35 14.16 0.66 -0.70
C THR A 35 13.17 -0.11 -1.58
N TYR A 36 11.86 0.13 -1.42
CA TYR A 36 10.81 -0.56 -2.16
C TYR A 36 9.75 0.41 -2.66
N GLU A 37 10.15 1.29 -3.57
CA GLU A 37 9.28 2.29 -4.21
C GLU A 37 9.14 2.05 -5.71
N GLN A 38 7.95 2.33 -6.27
CA GLN A 38 7.74 2.30 -7.72
C GLN A 38 6.68 3.31 -8.17
N MET A 39 7.05 4.18 -9.11
CA MET A 39 6.12 5.00 -9.88
C MET A 39 5.59 4.21 -11.08
N VAL A 40 4.28 4.22 -11.31
CA VAL A 40 3.60 3.57 -12.44
C VAL A 40 2.76 4.61 -13.16
N TYR A 41 3.24 5.09 -14.31
CA TYR A 41 2.51 6.06 -15.13
C TYR A 41 1.47 5.35 -16.01
N SER A 42 0.25 5.23 -15.50
CA SER A 42 -0.85 4.51 -16.14
C SER A 42 -2.18 4.87 -15.46
N GLU A 43 -3.30 4.67 -16.17
CA GLU A 43 -4.60 4.65 -15.52
C GLU A 43 -4.72 3.48 -14.53
N ALA A 44 -5.38 3.74 -13.40
CA ALA A 44 -5.58 2.75 -12.34
C ALA A 44 -6.42 1.56 -12.82
N THR A 45 -7.38 1.78 -13.71
CA THR A 45 -8.25 0.73 -14.29
C THR A 45 -7.47 -0.34 -15.07
N ILE A 46 -6.29 -0.01 -15.59
CA ILE A 46 -5.41 -0.93 -16.31
C ILE A 46 -4.37 -1.52 -15.34
N ALA A 47 -3.63 -0.67 -14.63
CA ALA A 47 -2.49 -1.11 -13.84
C ALA A 47 -2.91 -1.92 -12.59
N LEU A 48 -3.98 -1.49 -11.90
CA LEU A 48 -4.37 -2.10 -10.63
C LEU A 48 -4.82 -3.57 -10.79
N PRO A 49 -5.68 -3.94 -11.75
CA PRO A 49 -6.06 -5.35 -11.95
C PRO A 49 -4.88 -6.25 -12.29
N LEU A 50 -3.91 -5.76 -13.07
CA LEU A 50 -2.72 -6.53 -13.43
C LEU A 50 -1.81 -6.77 -12.22
N ILE A 51 -1.56 -5.73 -11.43
CA ILE A 51 -0.75 -5.82 -10.20
C ILE A 51 -1.43 -6.76 -9.19
N ALA A 52 -2.73 -6.56 -8.95
CA ALA A 52 -3.50 -7.38 -8.02
C ALA A 52 -3.59 -8.84 -8.51
N GLY A 53 -3.85 -9.05 -9.79
CA GLY A 53 -3.89 -10.36 -10.42
C GLY A 53 -2.58 -11.11 -10.25
N TYR A 54 -1.45 -10.48 -10.58
CA TYR A 54 -0.13 -11.08 -10.38
C TYR A 54 0.14 -11.41 -8.90
N ALA A 55 -0.12 -10.47 -7.99
CA ALA A 55 0.11 -10.66 -6.56
C ALA A 55 -0.74 -11.80 -5.98
N TYR A 56 -1.99 -11.95 -6.44
CA TYR A 56 -2.90 -13.02 -6.03
C TYR A 56 -2.42 -14.39 -6.54
N HIS A 57 -2.09 -14.49 -7.83
CA HIS A 57 -1.64 -15.74 -8.47
C HIS A 57 -0.23 -16.18 -8.04
N LYS A 58 0.55 -15.30 -7.40
CA LYS A 58 1.79 -15.69 -6.70
C LYS A 58 1.54 -16.49 -5.43
N GLU A 59 0.31 -16.53 -4.93
CA GLU A 59 -0.12 -17.32 -3.78
C GLU A 59 0.67 -17.04 -2.47
N ASN A 60 1.46 -15.97 -2.41
CA ASN A 60 2.24 -15.57 -1.24
C ASN A 60 1.34 -15.34 0.00
N TRP A 61 0.06 -15.05 -0.22
CA TRP A 61 -0.95 -14.90 0.83
C TRP A 61 -1.24 -16.20 1.58
N LYS A 62 -1.07 -17.38 0.95
CA LYS A 62 -1.34 -18.69 1.58
C LYS A 62 -0.41 -18.99 2.76
N LYS A 63 0.79 -18.41 2.78
CA LYS A 63 1.80 -18.59 3.84
C LYS A 63 1.67 -17.55 4.96
N ARG A 64 0.72 -16.61 4.87
CA ARG A 64 0.57 -15.54 5.85
C ARG A 64 -0.37 -16.00 6.96
N GLU A 65 0.00 -15.70 8.19
CA GLU A 65 -0.88 -15.91 9.34
C GLU A 65 -2.17 -15.08 9.19
N PRO A 66 -3.36 -15.70 9.34
CA PRO A 66 -4.62 -14.98 9.27
C PRO A 66 -4.73 -14.04 10.46
N ARG A 67 -4.95 -12.74 10.19
CA ARG A 67 -5.05 -11.72 11.24
C ARG A 67 -6.28 -11.84 12.13
N ASN A 68 -7.30 -12.61 11.73
CA ASN A 68 -8.54 -12.86 12.48
C ASN A 68 -9.14 -11.59 13.13
N LEU A 69 -9.17 -10.48 12.38
CA LEU A 69 -9.53 -9.15 12.90
C LEU A 69 -10.94 -9.12 13.53
N GLN A 70 -11.83 -10.04 13.15
CA GLN A 70 -13.14 -10.20 13.76
C GLN A 70 -13.09 -10.53 15.27
N LYS A 71 -11.99 -11.11 15.76
CA LYS A 71 -11.83 -11.51 17.17
C LYS A 71 -11.30 -10.39 18.07
N ILE A 72 -10.92 -9.24 17.51
CA ILE A 72 -10.30 -8.13 18.26
C ILE A 72 -11.16 -7.68 19.45
N PHE A 73 -12.49 -7.73 19.31
CA PHE A 73 -13.42 -7.29 20.36
C PHE A 73 -13.90 -8.42 21.30
N GLU A 74 -13.55 -9.68 21.02
CA GLU A 74 -13.90 -10.82 21.89
C GLU A 74 -13.03 -10.84 23.16
N GLU A 75 -11.75 -10.45 23.07
CA GLU A 75 -10.84 -10.36 24.23
C GLU A 75 -11.26 -9.26 25.22
N ILE A 76 -11.80 -8.14 24.71
CA ILE A 76 -12.24 -7.01 25.56
C ILE A 76 -13.40 -7.42 26.47
N LYS A 77 -14.36 -8.20 25.97
CA LYS A 77 -15.51 -8.66 26.77
C LYS A 77 -15.09 -9.56 27.93
N THR A 78 -14.07 -10.39 27.72
CA THR A 78 -13.57 -11.33 28.75
C THR A 78 -12.84 -10.61 29.88
N SER A 79 -12.14 -9.50 29.60
CA SER A 79 -11.43 -8.72 30.63
C SER A 79 -12.34 -7.82 31.47
N SER A 80 -13.53 -7.47 30.98
CA SER A 80 -14.53 -6.66 31.71
C SER A 80 -15.51 -7.48 32.55
N ALA A 81 -15.43 -8.81 32.48
CA ALA A 81 -16.30 -9.75 33.20
C ALA A 81 -15.62 -10.40 34.42
N ILE A 82 -14.45 -9.89 34.83
CA ILE A 82 -13.71 -10.24 36.04
C ILE A 82 -13.67 -9.02 36.96
#